data_AF-A0AB39Z5Z9-F1
#
_entry.id   AF-A0AB39Z5Z9-F1
#
_cell.length_a   1.000
_cell.length_b   1.000
_cell.length_c   1.000
_cell.angle_alpha   90.00
_cell.angle_beta   90.00
_cell.angle_gamma   90.00
#
_symmetry.space_group_name_H-M   'P 1'
#
loop_
_entity.id
_entity.type
_entity.pdbx_description
1 polymer ?
#
loop_
_entity_poly.entity_id
_entity_poly.type
_entity_poly.pdbx_seq_one_letter_code
_entity_poly.pdbx_strand_id
1 'polypeptide(L)'
;MIWIKTLSLLLLPALFMNSVMTTGFAEETVLNHDDDPDPGREKYIWNPFPGFCGENATKSRCAGVCPETCGFKSLKCPNYCGVNCICKPDYVFDEKLQLCILKSDCPQDIKQEVVETHRVFQ
;
A
#
# COMPACT_ATOMS: atom_id res chain seq x y z
N MET A 1 -45.47 -45.82 6.71
CA MET A 1 -45.82 -44.39 6.53
C MET A 1 -44.61 -43.52 6.91
N ILE A 2 -43.47 -43.66 6.20
CA ILE A 2 -42.18 -42.98 6.51
C ILE A 2 -41.55 -42.44 5.20
N TRP A 3 -42.36 -42.16 4.18
CA TRP A 3 -41.85 -41.87 2.83
C TRP A 3 -42.19 -40.47 2.31
N ILE A 4 -42.52 -39.54 3.21
CA ILE A 4 -42.81 -38.13 2.86
C ILE A 4 -41.79 -37.17 3.48
N LYS A 5 -41.14 -37.55 4.60
CA LYS A 5 -40.20 -36.64 5.31
C LYS A 5 -38.86 -36.46 4.60
N THR A 6 -38.43 -37.42 3.78
CA THR A 6 -37.12 -37.38 3.11
C THR A 6 -37.12 -36.53 1.84
N LEU A 7 -38.28 -36.37 1.17
CA LEU A 7 -38.37 -35.60 -0.07
C LEU A 7 -38.32 -34.07 0.19
N SER A 8 -38.70 -33.63 1.39
CA SER A 8 -38.67 -32.21 1.77
C SER A 8 -37.28 -31.70 2.15
N LEU A 9 -36.32 -32.60 2.45
CA LEU A 9 -34.97 -32.20 2.88
C LEU A 9 -34.03 -31.83 1.71
N LEU A 10 -34.40 -32.20 0.48
CA LEU A 10 -33.61 -31.93 -0.74
C LEU A 10 -34.03 -30.64 -1.47
N LEU A 11 -35.09 -29.96 -1.03
CA LEU A 11 -35.55 -28.68 -1.61
C LEU A 11 -34.92 -27.44 -0.94
N LEU A 12 -34.37 -27.60 0.27
CA LEU A 12 -33.69 -26.53 1.02
C LEU A 12 -32.38 -26.03 0.38
N PRO A 13 -31.52 -26.87 -0.25
CA PRO A 13 -30.28 -26.40 -0.85
C PRO A 13 -30.50 -25.57 -2.13
N ALA A 14 -31.58 -25.86 -2.88
CA ALA A 14 -31.89 -25.17 -4.13
C ALA A 14 -32.36 -23.72 -3.92
N LEU A 15 -33.03 -23.44 -2.79
CA LEU A 15 -33.45 -22.08 -2.44
C LEU A 15 -32.30 -21.22 -1.89
N PHE A 16 -31.28 -21.82 -1.28
CA PHE A 16 -30.12 -21.10 -0.73
C PHE A 16 -29.07 -20.67 -1.77
N MET A 17 -29.05 -21.26 -2.97
CA MET A 17 -28.12 -20.88 -4.04
C MET A 17 -28.50 -19.57 -4.76
N ASN A 18 -29.76 -19.11 -4.67
CA ASN A 18 -30.22 -17.92 -5.41
C ASN A 18 -29.90 -16.58 -4.73
N SER A 19 -29.25 -16.57 -3.56
CA SER A 19 -29.01 -15.35 -2.78
C SER A 19 -27.59 -14.76 -2.91
N VAL A 20 -26.70 -15.37 -3.70
CA VAL A 20 -25.32 -14.88 -3.88
C VAL A 20 -25.03 -14.59 -5.35
N MET A 21 -25.82 -13.70 -5.95
CA MET A 21 -25.38 -12.90 -7.09
C MET A 21 -25.92 -11.48 -6.95
N THR A 22 -25.42 -10.77 -5.94
CA THR A 22 -25.25 -9.33 -6.08
C THR A 22 -23.81 -8.99 -5.73
N THR A 23 -22.96 -9.08 -6.74
CA THR A 23 -21.76 -8.24 -6.77
C THR A 23 -21.85 -7.47 -8.07
N GLY A 24 -22.77 -6.49 -8.07
CA GLY A 24 -22.63 -5.40 -9.02
C GLY A 24 -21.27 -4.77 -8.72
N PHE A 25 -20.27 -5.08 -9.54
CA PHE A 25 -19.15 -4.20 -9.71
C PHE A 25 -19.79 -2.89 -10.17
N ALA A 26 -19.71 -1.85 -9.33
CA ALA A 26 -20.07 -0.51 -9.76
C ALA A 26 -19.35 -0.27 -11.09
N GLU A 27 -20.11 0.15 -12.09
CA GLU A 27 -19.63 0.46 -13.44
C GLU A 27 -18.25 1.12 -13.36
N GLU A 28 -17.21 0.43 -13.85
CA GLU A 28 -15.83 0.90 -13.78
C GLU A 28 -15.73 2.17 -14.62
N THR A 29 -15.81 3.31 -13.98
CA THR A 29 -15.62 4.61 -14.63
C THR A 29 -14.13 4.77 -14.92
N VAL A 30 -13.76 4.57 -16.19
CA VAL A 30 -12.42 4.89 -16.67
C VAL A 30 -12.28 6.41 -16.70
N LEU A 31 -11.57 6.97 -15.72
CA LEU A 31 -11.20 8.38 -15.70
C LEU A 31 -10.11 8.61 -16.75
N ASN A 32 -10.49 9.22 -17.87
CA ASN A 32 -9.52 9.71 -18.86
C ASN A 32 -9.05 11.10 -18.41
N HIS A 33 -7.74 11.26 -18.27
CA HIS A 33 -7.11 12.56 -18.06
C HIS A 33 -6.44 12.98 -19.37
N ASP A 34 -6.69 14.22 -19.81
CA ASP A 34 -6.07 14.77 -21.03
C ASP A 34 -4.55 14.94 -20.85
N ASP A 35 -4.13 15.24 -19.61
CA ASP A 35 -2.73 15.38 -19.20
C ASP A 35 -2.37 14.37 -18.10
N ASP A 36 -1.10 13.99 -18.02
CA ASP A 36 -0.60 13.16 -16.91
C ASP A 36 -0.77 13.93 -15.58
N PRO A 37 -1.55 13.40 -14.62
CA PRO A 37 -1.76 14.07 -13.33
C PRO A 37 -0.50 14.11 -12.45
N ASP A 38 0.53 13.32 -12.77
CA ASP A 38 1.80 13.26 -12.03
C ASP A 38 3.00 13.10 -12.98
N PRO A 39 3.32 14.12 -13.79
CA PRO A 39 4.37 14.05 -14.82
C PRO A 39 5.77 13.86 -14.20
N GLY A 40 5.94 14.17 -12.91
CA GLY A 40 7.20 13.97 -12.19
C GLY A 40 7.37 12.56 -11.62
N ARG A 41 6.43 11.64 -11.85
CA ARG A 41 6.42 10.32 -11.19
C ARG A 41 7.63 9.45 -11.49
N GLU A 42 8.31 9.69 -12.60
CA GLU A 42 9.48 8.94 -13.06
C GLU A 42 10.75 9.21 -12.25
N LYS A 43 10.81 10.30 -11.49
CA LYS A 43 11.97 10.63 -10.65
C LYS A 43 12.00 9.86 -9.33
N TYR A 44 10.89 9.21 -8.98
CA TYR A 44 10.74 8.52 -7.70
C TYR A 44 11.10 7.04 -7.82
N ILE A 45 11.46 6.46 -6.67
CA ILE A 45 11.80 5.06 -6.57
C ILE A 45 10.54 4.22 -6.75
N TRP A 46 10.59 3.31 -7.73
CA TRP A 46 9.54 2.33 -7.95
C TRP A 46 9.84 1.03 -7.21
N ASN A 47 8.94 0.66 -6.29
CA ASN A 47 8.89 -0.62 -5.58
C ASN A 47 10.26 -1.24 -5.20
N PRO A 48 10.94 -0.69 -4.18
CA PRO A 48 12.28 -1.13 -3.79
C PRO A 48 12.29 -2.46 -3.00
N PHE A 49 11.13 -3.01 -2.64
CA PHE A 49 11.00 -4.21 -1.82
C PHE A 49 10.54 -5.41 -2.68
N PRO A 50 11.43 -6.33 -3.09
CA PRO A 50 11.07 -7.46 -3.93
C PRO A 50 10.27 -8.51 -3.13
N GLY A 51 8.94 -8.42 -3.19
CA GLY A 51 7.99 -9.43 -2.69
C GLY A 51 7.72 -9.41 -1.18
N PHE A 52 8.69 -9.02 -0.37
CA PHE A 52 8.55 -8.85 1.08
C PHE A 52 9.25 -7.59 1.57
N CYS A 53 8.80 -7.06 2.70
CA CYS A 53 9.47 -5.95 3.36
C CYS A 53 10.80 -6.46 3.92
N GLY A 54 11.89 -5.78 3.60
CA GLY A 54 13.23 -6.12 4.09
C GLY A 54 13.33 -6.03 5.62
N GLU A 55 14.54 -6.27 6.12
CA GLU A 55 14.82 -6.09 7.55
C GLU A 55 14.44 -4.67 7.99
N ASN A 56 13.91 -4.57 9.21
CA ASN A 56 13.50 -3.30 9.82
C ASN A 56 12.34 -2.55 9.14
N ALA A 57 11.60 -3.22 8.25
CA ALA A 57 10.34 -2.73 7.72
C ALA A 57 9.16 -3.63 8.15
N THR A 58 7.94 -3.12 8.00
CA THR A 58 6.70 -3.86 8.24
C THR A 58 5.74 -3.64 7.08
N LYS A 59 5.01 -4.70 6.72
CA LYS A 59 4.05 -4.68 5.63
C LYS A 59 2.86 -3.79 6.01
N SER A 60 2.53 -2.87 5.10
CA SER A 60 1.33 -2.04 5.17
C SER A 60 0.57 -2.15 3.86
N ARG A 61 -0.76 -2.03 3.92
CA ARG A 61 -1.59 -1.96 2.72
C ARG A 61 -1.28 -0.70 1.89
N CYS A 62 -0.90 0.38 2.57
CA CYS A 62 -0.57 1.67 1.98
C CYS A 62 0.46 2.35 2.87
N ALA A 63 1.72 2.39 2.44
CA ALA A 63 2.82 2.97 3.22
C ALA A 63 3.01 4.48 3.02
N GLY A 64 2.26 5.09 2.10
CA GLY A 64 2.51 6.44 1.64
C GLY A 64 3.65 6.52 0.62
N VAL A 65 4.03 7.75 0.27
CA VAL A 65 5.11 8.04 -0.69
C VAL A 65 6.25 8.89 -0.12
N CYS A 66 6.13 9.36 1.13
CA CYS A 66 7.09 10.23 1.81
C CYS A 66 7.64 9.54 3.08
N PRO A 67 8.53 8.55 2.97
CA PRO A 67 9.22 8.01 4.13
C PRO A 67 10.09 9.09 4.78
N GLU A 68 10.35 8.96 6.09
CA GLU A 68 11.44 9.69 6.72
C GLU A 68 12.77 9.10 6.21
N THR A 69 13.70 9.96 5.79
CA THR A 69 15.04 9.56 5.34
C THR A 69 16.10 10.19 6.23
N CYS A 70 17.37 9.81 6.06
CA CYS A 70 18.46 10.47 6.80
C CYS A 70 18.55 11.97 6.52
N GLY A 71 18.23 12.39 5.29
CA GLY A 71 18.32 13.80 4.88
C GLY A 71 17.06 14.60 5.16
N PHE A 72 15.88 13.97 5.14
CA PHE A 72 14.62 14.70 5.13
C PHE A 72 13.52 14.08 5.99
N LYS A 73 12.76 14.97 6.63
CA LYS A 73 11.51 14.65 7.31
C LYS A 73 10.40 15.56 6.79
N SER A 74 9.37 14.95 6.20
CA SER A 74 8.22 15.67 5.66
C SER A 74 7.25 16.09 6.77
N LEU A 75 6.78 17.34 6.73
CA LEU A 75 5.68 17.83 7.57
C LEU A 75 4.31 17.39 7.06
N LYS A 76 4.17 17.32 5.74
CA LYS A 76 2.97 16.89 5.03
C LYS A 76 3.36 15.83 4.00
N CYS A 77 2.46 14.89 3.75
CA CYS A 77 2.59 13.96 2.65
C CYS A 77 1.24 13.81 1.95
N PRO A 78 1.18 13.81 0.61
CA PRO A 78 -0.04 13.47 -0.10
C PRO A 78 -0.47 12.03 0.22
N ASN A 79 -1.78 11.79 0.18
CA ASN A 79 -2.40 10.49 0.49
C ASN A 79 -2.29 9.49 -0.68
N TYR A 80 -1.14 9.40 -1.32
CA TYR A 80 -0.87 8.42 -2.36
C TYR A 80 -0.39 7.11 -1.74
N CYS A 81 -0.94 6.00 -2.21
CA CYS A 81 -0.39 4.69 -1.86
C CYS A 81 0.77 4.38 -2.80
N GLY A 82 1.99 4.56 -2.28
CA GLY A 82 3.19 4.11 -2.96
C GLY A 82 3.48 2.65 -2.65
N VAL A 83 4.58 2.41 -1.95
CA VAL A 83 5.05 1.07 -1.59
C VAL A 83 4.16 0.41 -0.52
N ASN A 84 4.36 -0.88 -0.31
CA ASN A 84 3.63 -1.70 0.67
C ASN A 84 4.42 -1.97 1.96
N CYS A 85 5.48 -1.19 2.21
CA CYS A 85 6.38 -1.37 3.34
C CYS A 85 6.68 -0.04 4.03
N ILE A 86 6.58 -0.01 5.36
CA ILE A 86 6.91 1.15 6.20
C ILE A 86 8.10 0.75 7.08
N CYS A 87 9.11 1.62 7.22
CA CYS A 87 10.18 1.41 8.19
C CYS A 87 9.61 1.34 9.62
N LYS A 88 10.15 0.43 10.43
CA LYS A 88 9.79 0.31 11.85
C LYS A 88 10.14 1.59 12.62
N PRO A 89 9.57 1.81 13.83
CA PRO A 89 9.98 2.92 14.69
C PRO A 89 11.50 2.97 14.87
N ASP A 90 12.07 4.17 14.85
CA ASP A 90 13.51 4.46 14.91
C ASP A 90 14.36 4.06 13.69
N TYR A 91 13.71 3.57 12.62
CA TYR A 91 14.34 3.34 11.32
C TYR A 91 13.89 4.37 10.29
N VAL A 92 14.79 4.71 9.37
CA VAL A 92 14.55 5.61 8.23
C VAL A 92 14.91 4.93 6.93
N PHE A 93 14.29 5.35 5.83
CA PHE A 93 14.59 4.81 4.52
C PHE A 93 15.87 5.43 3.97
N ASP A 94 16.84 4.59 3.62
CA ASP A 94 18.03 5.03 2.90
C ASP A 94 17.79 4.90 1.38
N GLU A 95 17.81 6.04 0.69
CA GLU A 95 17.53 6.12 -0.75
C GLU A 95 18.63 5.49 -1.61
N LYS A 96 19.86 5.32 -1.10
CA LYS A 96 20.97 4.72 -1.85
C LYS A 96 20.97 3.20 -1.69
N LEU A 97 20.78 2.73 -0.46
CA LEU A 97 20.76 1.31 -0.10
C LEU A 97 19.41 0.65 -0.37
N GLN A 98 18.35 1.44 -0.55
CA GLN A 98 16.99 0.97 -0.82
C GLN A 98 16.42 0.09 0.32
N LEU A 99 16.77 0.42 1.57
CA LEU A 99 16.38 -0.34 2.76
C LEU A 99 16.23 0.57 3.99
N CYS A 100 15.59 0.04 5.04
CA CYS A 100 15.39 0.75 6.30
C CYS A 100 16.60 0.56 7.23
N ILE A 101 17.30 1.64 7.56
CA ILE A 101 18.44 1.65 8.49
C ILE A 101 18.08 2.36 9.78
N LEU A 102 18.83 2.08 10.85
CA LEU A 102 18.64 2.75 12.13
C LEU A 102 18.99 4.23 11.98
N LYS A 103 18.26 5.14 12.62
CA LYS A 103 18.56 6.59 12.55
C LYS A 103 20.00 6.95 12.95
N SER A 104 20.59 6.19 13.87
CA SER A 104 21.99 6.36 14.29
C SER A 104 23.02 5.98 13.23
N ASP A 105 22.62 5.17 12.25
CA ASP A 105 23.49 4.66 11.20
C ASP A 105 23.53 5.60 9.99
N CYS A 106 22.73 6.68 10.03
CA CYS A 106 22.81 7.74 9.04
C CYS A 106 24.23 8.35 9.00
N PRO A 107 24.72 8.77 7.81
CA PRO A 107 26.00 9.43 7.69
C PRO A 107 26.09 10.67 8.59
N GLN A 108 27.18 10.79 9.34
CA GLN A 108 27.35 11.82 10.38
C GLN A 108 27.45 13.24 9.79
N ASP A 109 27.80 13.36 8.51
CA ASP A 109 27.87 14.61 7.77
C ASP A 109 26.49 15.10 7.30
N ILE A 110 25.45 14.27 7.38
CA ILE A 110 24.09 14.62 6.98
C ILE A 110 23.31 15.09 8.21
N LYS A 111 22.78 16.31 8.16
CA LYS A 111 21.77 16.79 9.11
C LYS A 111 20.40 16.64 8.48
N GLN A 112 19.49 15.97 9.18
CA GLN A 112 18.11 15.82 8.70
C GLN A 112 17.41 17.18 8.70
N GLU A 113 16.86 17.56 7.56
CA GLU A 113 16.06 18.78 7.37
C GLU A 113 14.57 18.46 7.47
N VAL A 114 13.82 19.35 8.12
CA VAL A 114 12.36 19.27 8.18
C VAL A 114 11.79 20.13 7.05
N VAL A 115 11.17 19.49 6.07
CA VAL A 115 10.66 20.13 4.84
C VAL A 115 9.16 19.94 4.72
N GLU A 116 8.48 20.74 3.89
CA GLU A 116 7.03 20.61 3.74
C GLU A 116 6.65 19.24 3.17
N THR A 117 7.31 18.77 2.11
CA THR A 117 7.08 17.45 1.52
C THR A 117 8.35 16.96 0.80
N HIS A 118 8.78 15.75 1.12
CA HIS A 118 9.84 15.00 0.44
C HIS A 118 9.29 13.66 -0.03
N ARG A 119 8.88 13.60 -1.31
CA ARG A 119 8.37 12.37 -1.92
C ARG A 119 9.54 11.55 -2.47
N VAL A 120 9.60 10.29 -2.07
CA VAL A 120 10.66 9.34 -2.44
C VAL A 120 10.11 8.24 -3.33
N PHE A 121 8.89 7.78 -3.04
CA PHE A 121 8.26 6.69 -3.79
C PHE A 121 7.27 7.20 -4.83
N GLN A 122 7.16 6.40 -5.90
CA GLN A 122 6.13 6.57 -6.90
C GLN A 122 4.75 6.31 -6.31
#